data_AF-A0A3R8RWM7-F1
#
_entry.id   AF-A0A3R8RWM7-F1
#
_cell.length_a   1.000
_cell.length_b   1.000
_cell.length_c   1.000
_cell.angle_alpha   90.00
_cell.angle_beta   90.00
_cell.angle_gamma   90.00
#
_symmetry.space_group_name_H-M   'P 1'
#
loop_
_entity.id
_entity.type
_entity.pdbx_description
1 polymer ?
#
loop_
_entity_poly.entity_id
_entity_poly.type
_entity_poly.pdbx_seq_one_letter_code
_entity_poly.pdbx_strand_id
1 'polypeptide(L)' 'MSYPLNKPLPAGTYQWKLTLTGPGVRQPLYGEYRVQPGVTRTGIEILEELRVMGASRVGIPIHSAGVDDFTLHN' A
#
# COMPACT_ATOMS: atom_id res chain seq x y z
N MET A 1 0.90 15.96 1.69
CA MET A 1 2.36 15.70 1.62
C MET A 1 2.57 14.20 1.53
N SER A 2 3.49 13.71 0.69
CA SER A 2 3.81 12.27 0.65
C SER A 2 4.63 11.86 1.87
N TYR A 3 4.25 10.76 2.52
CA TYR A 3 4.95 10.24 3.69
C TYR A 3 6.11 9.32 3.29
N PRO A 4 7.27 9.44 3.95
CA PRO A 4 8.40 8.55 3.71
C PRO A 4 8.08 7.14 4.21
N LEU A 5 8.32 6.13 3.36
CA LEU A 5 7.98 4.74 3.66
C LEU A 5 8.77 4.13 4.82
N ASN A 6 9.96 4.66 5.09
CA ASN A 6 10.89 4.13 6.10
C ASN A 6 10.73 4.77 7.48
N LYS A 7 9.72 5.64 7.68
CA LYS A 7 9.49 6.28 8.98
C LYS A 7 8.22 5.77 9.63
N PRO A 8 8.18 5.70 10.97
CA PRO A 8 6.94 5.56 11.73
C PRO A 8 5.89 6.57 11.27
N LEU A 9 4.70 6.06 10.99
CA LEU A 9 3.52 6.85 10.71
C LEU A 9 2.80 7.13 12.04
N PRO A 10 2.50 8.40 12.37
CA PRO A 10 1.65 8.70 13.50
C PRO A 10 0.24 8.11 13.32
N ALA A 11 -0.53 8.06 14.41
CA ALA A 11 -1.93 7.68 14.31
C ALA A 11 -2.70 8.67 13.45
N GLY A 12 -3.55 8.15 12.56
CA GLY A 12 -4.24 8.96 11.56
C GLY A 12 -4.86 8.13 10.45
N THR A 13 -5.54 8.81 9.54
CA THR A 13 -6.05 8.23 8.30
C THR A 13 -5.15 8.66 7.16
N TYR A 14 -4.61 7.69 6.44
CA TYR A 14 -3.74 7.92 5.31
C TYR A 14 -4.43 7.46 4.04
N GLN A 15 -4.51 8.34 3.06
CA GLN A 15 -4.91 7.96 1.73
C GLN A 15 -3.71 7.38 0.98
N TRP A 16 -3.98 6.38 0.14
CA TRP A 16 -2.95 5.71 -0.61
C TRP A 16 -3.35 5.49 -2.06
N LYS A 17 -2.34 5.47 -2.92
CA LYS A 17 -2.43 5.01 -4.30
C LYS A 17 -1.32 3.99 -4.54
N LEU A 18 -1.71 2.83 -5.04
CA LEU A 18 -0.83 1.70 -5.35
C LEU A 18 -1.02 1.29 -6.80
N THR A 19 0.04 1.29 -7.61
CA THR A 19 0.01 0.73 -8.97
C THR A 19 0.55 -0.69 -8.92
N LEU A 20 -0.38 -1.65 -8.92
CA LEU A 20 -0.05 -3.06 -8.87
C LEU A 20 0.26 -3.58 -10.28
N THR A 21 1.34 -4.35 -10.41
CA THR A 21 1.75 -4.96 -11.67
C THR A 21 1.84 -6.48 -11.56
N GLY A 22 1.65 -7.18 -12.68
CA GLY A 22 1.76 -8.62 -12.76
C GLY A 22 1.58 -9.11 -14.20
N PRO A 23 1.61 -10.43 -14.44
CA PRO A 23 1.41 -10.99 -15.78
C PRO A 23 0.09 -10.52 -16.39
N GLY A 24 0.17 -9.67 -17.42
CA GLY A 24 -1.02 -9.11 -18.09
C GLY A 24 -1.84 -8.12 -17.25
N VAL A 25 -1.36 -7.71 -16.08
CA VAL A 25 -2.10 -6.82 -15.16
C VAL A 25 -1.26 -5.59 -14.83
N ARG A 26 -1.86 -4.42 -15.02
CA ARG A 26 -1.38 -3.15 -14.48
C ARG A 26 -2.58 -2.37 -13.98
N GLN A 27 -2.84 -2.45 -12.68
CA GLN A 27 -4.06 -1.94 -12.07
C GLN A 27 -3.73 -0.92 -10.99
N PRO A 28 -4.13 0.36 -11.17
CA PRO A 28 -4.09 1.32 -10.07
C PRO A 28 -5.20 0.97 -9.06
N LEU A 29 -4.82 0.99 -7.78
CA LEU A 29 -5.66 0.78 -6.62
C LEU A 29 -5.55 2.01 -5.72
N TYR A 30 -6.65 2.34 -5.05
CA TYR A 30 -6.74 3.50 -4.18
C TYR A 30 -7.54 3.13 -2.94
N GLY A 31 -7.28 3.84 -1.85
CA GLY A 31 -8.09 3.71 -0.66
C GLY A 31 -7.52 4.51 0.49
N GLU A 32 -8.01 4.15 1.67
CA GLU A 32 -7.57 4.74 2.93
C GLU A 32 -7.03 3.64 3.84
N TYR A 33 -6.05 3.98 4.67
CA TYR A 33 -5.46 3.13 5.67
C TYR A 33 -5.43 3.87 6.99
N ARG A 34 -6.02 3.29 8.03
CA ARG A 34 -6.10 3.90 9.35
C ARG A 34 -5.03 3.32 10.28
N VAL A 35 -4.10 4.16 10.74
CA VAL A 35 -3.14 3.83 11.80
C VAL A 35 -3.79 4.11 13.14
N GLN A 36 -3.96 3.09 13.96
CA GLN A 36 -4.59 3.22 15.28
C GLN A 36 -3.65 3.90 16.30
N PRO A 37 -4.20 4.66 17.27
CA PRO A 37 -3.41 5.19 18.38
C PRO A 37 -2.64 4.10 19.12
N GLY A 38 -1.35 4.36 19.41
CA GLY A 38 -0.48 3.41 20.09
C GLY A 38 0.12 2.31 19.20
N VAL A 39 -0.23 2.26 17.91
CA VAL A 39 0.33 1.32 16.94
C VAL A 39 1.36 2.04 16.07
N THR A 40 2.60 1.55 16.09
CA THR A 40 3.67 2.07 15.23
C THR A 40 3.76 1.24 13.97
N ARG A 41 3.52 1.86 12.81
CA ARG A 41 3.62 1.23 11.48
C ARG A 41 4.42 2.11 10.55
N THR A 42 5.16 1.49 9.65
CA THR A 42 5.88 2.18 8.57
C THR A 42 5.10 2.11 7.27
N GLY A 43 5.42 2.99 6.32
CA GLY A 43 4.82 2.92 4.99
C GLY A 43 5.21 1.65 4.23
N ILE A 44 6.35 1.03 4.52
CA ILE A 44 6.73 -0.29 3.95
C ILE A 44 5.78 -1.38 4.41
N GLU A 45 5.48 -1.45 5.71
CA GLU A 45 4.56 -2.47 6.24
C GLU A 45 3.16 -2.34 5.61
N ILE A 46 2.67 -1.10 5.49
CA ILE A 46 1.39 -0.82 4.84
C ILE A 46 1.45 -1.20 3.35
N LEU A 47 2.53 -0.84 2.65
CA LEU A 47 2.73 -1.17 1.24
C LEU A 47 2.65 -2.69 1.01
N GLU A 48 3.38 -3.48 1.80
CA GLU A 48 3.37 -4.94 1.65
C GLU A 48 1.98 -5.54 1.91
N GLU A 49 1.25 -5.05 2.91
CA GLU A 49 -0.14 -5.49 3.15
C GLU A 49 -1.07 -5.11 1.99
N LEU A 50 -0.99 -3.86 1.51
CA LEU A 50 -1.79 -3.38 0.38
C LEU A 50 -1.46 -4.13 -0.91
N ARG A 51 -0.20 -4.53 -1.11
CA ARG A 51 0.23 -5.35 -2.24
C ARG A 51 -0.39 -6.74 -2.19
N VAL A 52 -0.37 -7.40 -1.03
CA VAL A 52 -1.00 -8.73 -0.84
C VAL A 52 -2.51 -8.66 -1.07
N MET A 53 -3.18 -7.68 -0.47
CA MET A 53 -4.61 -7.46 -0.68
C MET A 53 -4.94 -7.13 -2.13
N GLY A 54 -4.12 -6.26 -2.75
CA GLY A 54 -4.24 -5.88 -4.15
C GLY A 54 -4.13 -7.09 -5.07
N ALA A 55 -3.12 -7.94 -4.87
CA ALA A 55 -2.90 -9.17 -5.63
C ALA A 55 -4.12 -10.10 -5.56
N SER A 56 -4.64 -10.33 -4.34
CA SER A 56 -5.84 -11.12 -4.13
C SER A 56 -7.07 -10.51 -4.81
N ARG A 57 -7.21 -9.18 -4.79
CA ARG A 57 -8.35 -8.47 -5.38
C ARG A 57 -8.36 -8.53 -6.90
N VAL A 58 -7.20 -8.42 -7.54
CA VAL A 58 -7.08 -8.48 -9.01
C VAL A 58 -6.92 -9.91 -9.54
N GLY A 59 -6.81 -10.91 -8.65
CA GLY A 59 -6.69 -12.31 -9.03
C GLY A 59 -5.32 -12.71 -9.58
N ILE A 60 -4.24 -12.03 -9.18
CA ILE A 60 -2.87 -12.42 -9.55
C ILE A 60 -2.15 -13.12 -8.38
N PRO A 61 -1.24 -14.07 -8.65
CA PRO A 61 -0.43 -14.69 -7.60
C PRO A 61 0.42 -13.65 -6.86
N ILE A 62 0.47 -13.72 -5.52
CA ILE A 62 1.21 -12.76 -4.69
C ILE A 62 2.70 -12.69 -5.07
N HIS A 63 3.32 -13.84 -5.36
CA HIS A 63 4.73 -13.90 -5.78
C HIS A 63 5.00 -13.23 -7.15
N SER A 64 3.96 -13.04 -7.96
CA SER A 64 4.00 -12.38 -9.26
C SER A 64 3.49 -10.93 -9.20
N ALA A 65 2.95 -10.50 -8.06
CA ALA A 65 2.47 -9.15 -7.86
C ALA A 65 3.64 -8.22 -7.55
N GLY A 66 3.92 -7.29 -8.45
CA GLY A 66 4.87 -6.19 -8.26
C GLY A 66 4.16 -4.88 -7.90
N VAL A 67 4.95 -3.90 -7.50
CA VAL A 67 4.48 -2.53 -7.29
C VAL A 67 5.34 -1.60 -8.14
N ASP A 68 4.69 -0.85 -9.04
CA ASP A 68 5.31 0.13 -9.93
C ASP A 68 5.39 1.51 -9.27
N ASP A 69 4.35 1.89 -8.54
CA ASP A 69 4.24 3.16 -7.84
C ASP A 69 3.45 2.97 -6.54
N PHE A 70 3.91 3.62 -5.49
CA PHE A 70 3.18 3.71 -4.23
C PHE A 70 3.33 5.10 -3.64
N THR A 71 2.19 5.73 -3.37
CA THR A 71 2.15 7.02 -2.69
C THR A 71 1.21 6.93 -1.50
N LEU A 72 1.64 7.49 -0.38
CA LEU A 72 0.91 7.54 0.87
C LEU A 72 0.86 8.99 1.33
N HIS A 73 -0.33 9.53 1.57
CA HIS A 73 -0.55 10.89 2.02
C HIS A 73 -1.53 10.96 3.19
N ASN A 74 -1.39 11.99 4.02
CA ASN A 74 -2.32 12.39 5.08
C ASN A 74 -2.91 13.73 4.65
#